data_AF-A0A5J4P9K0-F1
#
_entry.id   AF-A0A5J4P9K0-F1
#
_cell.length_a   1.000
_cell.length_b   1.000
_cell.length_c   1.000
_cell.angle_alpha   90.00
_cell.angle_beta   90.00
_cell.angle_gamma   90.00
#
_symmetry.space_group_name_H-M   'P 1'
#
loop_
_entity.id
_entity.type
_entity.pdbx_description
1 polymer ?
#
loop_
_entity_poly.entity_id
_entity_poly.type
_entity_poly.pdbx_seq_one_letter_code
_entity_poly.pdbx_strand_id
1 'polypeptide(L)'
;MFQRTVLQDIITRISEPRKFIQVLVGPRQVGKTTLIKQFLKKTDITHYFVTADDLYAADNTWIRREWSNARLQLQQTGSKEIL
;
A
#
# COMPACT_ATOMS: atom_id res chain seq x y z
N MET A 1 17.81 4.43 13.00
CA MET A 1 16.99 3.49 12.19
C MET A 1 17.49 3.54 10.74
N PHE A 2 18.00 2.43 10.19
CA PHE A 2 18.51 2.39 8.81
C PHE A 2 17.36 2.54 7.82
N GLN A 3 17.48 3.51 6.90
CA GLN A 3 16.51 3.71 5.81
C GLN A 3 17.16 3.27 4.51
N ARG A 4 16.51 2.33 3.81
CA ARG A 4 16.96 1.91 2.48
C ARG A 4 16.70 3.05 1.49
N THR A 5 17.63 3.28 0.57
CA THR A 5 17.49 4.24 -0.54
C THR A 5 16.17 4.04 -1.30
N VAL A 6 15.76 2.78 -1.50
CA VAL A 6 14.49 2.39 -2.14
C VAL A 6 13.25 3.03 -1.49
N LEU A 7 13.31 3.40 -0.19
CA LEU A 7 12.20 4.09 0.47
C LEU A 7 11.93 5.46 -0.18
N GLN A 8 12.97 6.18 -0.60
CA GLN A 8 12.82 7.47 -1.24
C GLN A 8 12.25 7.36 -2.65
N ASP A 9 12.60 6.28 -3.37
CA ASP A 9 12.00 5.99 -4.66
C ASP A 9 10.48 5.75 -4.50
N ILE A 10 10.07 4.98 -3.50
CA ILE A 10 8.65 4.73 -3.20
C ILE A 10 7.92 6.04 -2.88
N ILE A 11 8.49 6.89 -2.02
CA ILE A 11 7.89 8.18 -1.67
C ILE A 11 7.70 9.04 -2.93
N THR A 12 8.74 9.12 -3.77
CA THR A 12 8.70 9.88 -5.02
C THR A 12 7.59 9.37 -5.93
N ARG A 13 7.53 8.05 -6.17
CA ARG A 13 6.53 7.43 -7.05
C ARG A 13 5.11 7.55 -6.54
N ILE A 14 4.88 7.45 -5.23
CA ILE A 14 3.55 7.62 -4.62
C ILE A 14 3.07 9.07 -4.70
N SER A 15 3.99 10.03 -4.76
CA SER A 15 3.67 11.46 -4.87
C SER A 15 3.36 11.91 -6.30
N GLU A 16 3.62 11.05 -7.30
CA GLU A 16 3.25 11.31 -8.70
C GLU A 16 1.72 11.30 -8.88
N PRO A 17 1.18 11.98 -9.91
CA PRO A 17 -0.26 11.94 -10.20
C PRO A 17 -0.78 10.50 -10.30
N ARG A 18 -1.86 10.21 -9.55
CA ARG A 18 -2.48 8.87 -9.46
C ARG A 18 -3.05 8.42 -10.81
N LYS A 19 -2.20 7.78 -11.62
CA LYS A 19 -2.55 7.21 -12.93
C LYS A 19 -2.22 5.73 -13.04
N PHE A 20 -1.36 5.23 -12.15
CA PHE A 20 -0.77 3.90 -12.24
C PHE A 20 -0.92 3.12 -10.94
N ILE A 21 -1.07 1.80 -11.07
CA ILE A 21 -0.92 0.87 -9.96
C ILE A 21 0.58 0.62 -9.78
N GLN A 22 1.10 0.86 -8.58
CA GLN A 22 2.50 0.63 -8.25
C GLN A 22 2.67 -0.76 -7.65
N VAL A 23 3.61 -1.52 -8.18
CA VAL A 23 3.87 -2.90 -7.75
C VAL A 23 5.31 -3.02 -7.29
N LEU A 24 5.52 -3.34 -6.01
CA LEU A 24 6.84 -3.61 -5.46
C LEU A 24 7.20 -5.09 -5.62
N VAL A 25 8.06 -5.39 -6.60
CA VAL A 25 8.50 -6.77 -6.91
C VAL A 25 9.92 -7.01 -6.40
N GLY A 26 10.24 -8.24 -6.00
CA GLY A 26 11.60 -8.65 -5.64
C GLY A 26 11.64 -10.05 -5.02
N PRO A 27 12.84 -10.62 -4.78
CA PRO A 27 13.00 -11.99 -4.26
C PRO A 27 12.26 -12.22 -2.93
N ARG A 28 11.95 -13.48 -2.61
CA ARG A 28 11.34 -13.82 -1.31
C ARG A 28 12.28 -13.38 -0.17
N GLN A 29 11.69 -12.97 0.96
CA GLN A 29 12.41 -12.60 2.20
C GLN A 29 13.36 -11.38 2.14
N VAL A 30 13.34 -10.58 1.07
CA VAL A 30 14.16 -9.34 1.00
C VAL A 30 13.62 -8.16 1.82
N GLY A 31 12.53 -8.34 2.59
CA GLY A 31 11.97 -7.31 3.47
C GLY A 31 11.03 -6.31 2.81
N LYS A 32 10.35 -6.67 1.71
CA LYS A 32 9.39 -5.81 1.00
C LYS A 32 8.26 -5.30 1.91
N THR A 33 7.62 -6.20 2.66
CA THR A 33 6.57 -5.85 3.63
C THR A 33 7.09 -4.91 4.71
N THR A 34 8.32 -5.11 5.18
CA THR A 34 8.97 -4.23 6.15
C THR A 34 9.18 -2.83 5.57
N LEU A 35 9.61 -2.73 4.31
CA LEU A 35 9.79 -1.44 3.63
C LEU A 35 8.47 -0.67 3.49
N ILE A 36 7.39 -1.35 3.07
CA ILE A 36 6.05 -0.74 2.99
C ILE A 36 5.57 -0.29 4.38
N LYS A 37 5.74 -1.11 5.42
CA LYS A 37 5.40 -0.72 6.80
C LYS A 37 6.20 0.50 7.28
N GLN A 38 7.45 0.64 6.87
CA GLN A 38 8.26 1.83 7.17
C GLN A 38 7.78 3.08 6.42
N PHE A 39 7.35 2.92 5.16
CA PHE A 39 6.73 3.98 4.38
C PHE A 39 5.41 4.44 4.99
N LEU A 40 4.50 3.51 5.31
CA LEU A 40 3.18 3.81 5.89
C LEU A 40 3.27 4.52 7.25
N LYS A 41 4.34 4.30 8.01
CA LYS A 41 4.59 5.02 9.28
C LYS A 41 5.03 6.47 9.09
N LYS A 42 5.41 6.88 7.88
CA LYS A 42 5.98 8.20 7.59
C LYS A 42 5.09 9.05 6.69
N THR A 43 4.15 8.42 5.99
CA THR A 43 3.25 9.14 5.11
C THR A 43 2.07 9.69 5.90
N ASP A 44 1.71 10.94 5.63
CA ASP A 44 0.48 11.55 6.15
C ASP A 44 -0.74 11.20 5.28
N ILE A 45 -0.52 10.44 4.20
CA ILE A 45 -1.60 10.00 3.32
C ILE A 45 -2.37 8.89 4.03
N THR A 46 -3.70 9.04 4.08
CA THR A 46 -4.60 7.99 4.57
C THR A 46 -4.35 6.72 3.78
N HIS A 47 -4.24 5.57 4.45
CA HIS A 47 -3.89 4.31 3.81
C HIS A 47 -4.71 3.14 4.32
N TYR A 48 -4.89 2.13 3.46
CA TYR A 48 -5.55 0.86 3.75
C TYR A 48 -4.56 -0.28 3.46
N PHE A 49 -4.08 -0.93 4.53
CA PHE A 49 -3.09 -2.00 4.43
C PHE A 49 -3.70 -3.37 4.70
N VAL A 50 -3.55 -4.29 3.77
CA VAL A 50 -3.99 -5.69 3.89
C VAL A 50 -2.84 -6.62 3.51
N THR A 51 -2.70 -7.74 4.22
CA THR A 51 -1.75 -8.81 3.84
C THR A 51 -2.50 -9.87 3.02
N ALA A 52 -1.83 -10.43 2.01
CA ALA A 52 -2.36 -11.54 1.23
C ALA A 52 -1.95 -12.91 1.80
N ASP A 53 -1.40 -12.93 3.03
CA ASP A 53 -0.83 -14.14 3.65
C ASP A 53 -1.91 -15.02 4.31
N ASP A 54 -3.11 -14.48 4.58
CA ASP A 54 -4.26 -15.28 4.98
C ASP A 54 -4.96 -15.87 3.76
N LEU A 55 -5.47 -17.10 3.92
CA LEU A 55 -6.15 -18.03 2.99
C LEU A 55 -7.17 -17.46 1.95
N TYR A 56 -7.35 -16.15 1.87
CA TYR A 56 -8.19 -15.43 0.92
C TYR A 56 -7.61 -15.32 -0.49
N ALA A 57 -6.34 -15.66 -0.71
CA ALA A 57 -5.72 -15.65 -2.05
C ALA A 57 -6.27 -16.72 -3.02
N ALA A 58 -7.15 -17.62 -2.56
CA ALA A 58 -7.78 -18.63 -3.42
C ALA A 58 -8.92 -18.08 -4.29
N ASP A 59 -9.54 -16.96 -3.91
CA ASP A 59 -10.68 -16.38 -4.64
C ASP A 59 -10.41 -14.92 -5.03
N ASN A 60 -10.32 -14.66 -6.34
CA ASN A 60 -10.12 -13.34 -6.93
C ASN A 60 -11.14 -12.27 -6.48
N THR A 61 -12.24 -12.62 -5.82
CA THR A 61 -13.15 -11.66 -5.20
C THR A 61 -12.53 -10.89 -4.03
N TRP A 62 -11.49 -11.43 -3.38
CA TRP A 62 -10.88 -10.82 -2.20
C TRP A 62 -10.42 -9.38 -2.47
N ILE A 63 -9.72 -9.15 -3.58
CA ILE A 63 -9.18 -7.82 -3.92
C ILE A 63 -10.31 -6.81 -4.18
N ARG A 64 -11.44 -7.26 -4.74
CA ARG A 64 -12.62 -6.41 -4.97
C ARG A 64 -13.26 -5.98 -3.65
N ARG A 65 -13.32 -6.89 -2.67
CA ARG A 65 -13.81 -6.59 -1.32
C ARG A 65 -12.92 -5.56 -0.64
N GLU A 66 -11.62 -5.81 -0.62
CA GLU A 66 -10.64 -4.91 -0.01
C GLU A 66 -10.63 -3.53 -0.68
N TRP A 67 -10.73 -3.48 -2.02
CA TRP A 67 -10.85 -2.22 -2.75
C TRP A 67 -12.13 -1.44 -2.41
N SER A 68 -13.24 -2.15 -2.17
CA SER A 68 -14.51 -1.51 -1.78
C SER A 68 -14.44 -0.95 -0.36
N ASN A 69 -13.79 -1.66 0.55
CA ASN A 69 -13.54 -1.20 1.92
C ASN A 69 -12.69 0.07 1.95
N ALA A 70 -11.60 0.11 1.18
CA ALA A 70 -10.75 1.31 1.07
C ALA A 70 -11.54 2.54 0.58
N ARG A 71 -12.44 2.35 -0.40
CA ARG A 71 -13.30 3.45 -0.88
C ARG A 71 -14.34 3.90 0.13
N LEU A 72 -14.92 2.98 0.89
CA LEU A 72 -15.83 3.33 1.98
C LEU A 72 -15.10 4.14 3.06
N GLN A 73 -13.88 3.72 3.42
CA GLN A 73 -13.05 4.46 4.37
C GLN A 73 -12.73 5.87 3.87
N LEU A 74 -12.38 6.03 2.59
CA LEU A 74 -12.14 7.34 1.97
C LEU A 74 -13.36 8.28 2.14
N GLN A 75 -14.57 7.76 1.93
CA GLN A 75 -15.81 8.54 2.10
C GLN A 75 -16.04 8.92 3.56
N GLN A 76 -15.73 8.03 4.50
CA GLN A 76 -15.93 8.26 5.94
C GLN A 76 -14.92 9.25 6.53
N THR A 77 -13.67 9.23 6.08
CA THR A 77 -12.62 10.12 6.61
C THR A 77 -12.66 11.51 5.99
N GLY A 78 -13.37 11.69 4.87
CA GLY A 78 -13.35 12.95 4.10
C GLY A 78 -11.97 13.25 3.48
N SER A 79 -11.08 12.26 3.43
CA SER A 79 -9.74 12.43 2.85
C SER A 79 -9.87 12.67 1.34
N LYS A 80 -8.94 13.45 0.77
CA LYS A 80 -8.89 13.63 -0.69
C LYS A 80 -8.43 12.37 -1.41
N GLU A 81 -7.71 11.49 -0.71
CA GLU A 81 -7.09 10.31 -1.29
C GLU A 81 -6.85 9.20 -0.24
N ILE A 82 -6.79 7.95 -0.69
CA ILE A 82 -6.42 6.78 0.14
C ILE A 82 -5.43 5.88 -0.61
N LEU A 83 -4.34 5.48 0.04
CA LEU A 83 -3.37 4.50 -0.49
C LEU A 83 -3.84 3.06 -0.26
#